data_AF-A0A7X6U8T5-F1
#
_entry.id   AF-A0A7X6U8T5-F1
#
_cell.length_a   1.000
_cell.length_b   1.000
_cell.length_c   1.000
_cell.angle_alpha   90.00
_cell.angle_beta   90.00
_cell.angle_gamma   90.00
#
_symmetry.space_group_name_H-M   'P 1'
#
loop_
_entity.id
_entity.type
_entity.pdbx_description
1 polymer ?
#
loop_
_entity_poly.entity_id
_entity_poly.type
_entity_poly.pdbx_seq_one_letter_code
_entity_poly.pdbx_strand_id
1 'polypeptide(L)'
;MIQRAFWKDFWRTLGKSVTRFLSILAITALGVGFYAGITATEPDMILSADRYYQAQNLADFSILSPLGFRPEDIEQILQLPGIQTAEPRSFKDVFLADPAGRRLTVRLTGHDANDTLNRPLLL
;
A
#
# COMPACT_ATOMS: atom_id res chain seq x y z
N MET A 1 -53.28 -17.09 5.65
CA MET A 1 -53.79 -15.79 6.16
C MET A 1 -52.91 -15.12 7.21
N ILE A 2 -52.21 -15.87 8.09
CA ILE A 2 -51.41 -15.34 9.21
C ILE A 2 -50.25 -14.39 8.81
N GLN A 3 -49.58 -14.67 7.69
CA GLN A 3 -48.43 -13.88 7.20
C GLN A 3 -48.75 -12.40 6.94
N ARG A 4 -49.93 -12.10 6.36
CA ARG A 4 -50.33 -10.71 6.06
C ARG A 4 -50.67 -9.92 7.32
N ALA A 5 -51.29 -10.56 8.31
CA ALA A 5 -51.62 -9.91 9.57
C ALA A 5 -50.35 -9.54 10.35
N PHE A 6 -49.38 -10.46 10.40
CA PHE A 6 -48.09 -10.23 11.07
C PHE A 6 -47.31 -9.06 10.47
N TRP A 7 -47.14 -9.03 9.14
CA TRP A 7 -46.47 -7.92 8.46
C TRP A 7 -47.20 -6.59 8.67
N LYS A 8 -48.53 -6.59 8.63
CA LYS A 8 -49.33 -5.38 8.85
C LYS A 8 -49.16 -4.84 10.27
N ASP A 9 -49.09 -5.71 11.28
CA ASP A 9 -48.88 -5.30 12.66
C ASP A 9 -47.42 -4.88 12.92
N PHE A 10 -46.44 -5.48 12.24
CA PHE A 10 -45.05 -5.06 12.25
C PHE A 10 -44.88 -3.63 11.73
N TRP A 11 -45.39 -3.32 10.53
CA TRP A 11 -45.36 -1.97 9.96
C TRP A 11 -46.09 -0.94 10.83
N ARG A 12 -47.24 -1.33 11.40
CA ARG A 12 -48.00 -0.48 12.33
C ARG A 12 -47.23 -0.19 13.61
N THR A 13 -46.43 -1.13 14.10
CA THR A 13 -45.61 -0.98 15.30
C THR A 13 -44.36 -0.14 15.03
N LEU A 14 -43.74 -0.28 13.85
CA LEU A 14 -42.68 0.60 13.36
C LEU A 14 -43.15 2.06 13.33
N GLY A 15 -44.34 2.30 12.76
CA GLY A 15 -44.93 3.65 12.67
C GLY A 15 -45.26 4.29 14.03
N LYS A 16 -45.48 3.48 15.07
CA LYS A 16 -45.70 3.98 16.44
C LYS A 16 -44.40 4.34 17.17
N SER A 17 -43.25 3.85 16.72
CA SER A 17 -41.95 4.02 17.40
C SER A 17 -40.82 4.36 16.42
N VAL A 18 -41.11 5.23 15.45
CA VAL A 18 -40.21 5.58 14.34
C VAL A 18 -38.83 6.04 14.83
N THR A 19 -38.77 6.86 15.87
CA THR A 19 -37.49 7.37 16.41
C THR A 19 -36.59 6.24 16.90
N ARG A 20 -37.14 5.26 17.63
CA ARG A 20 -36.39 4.11 18.16
C ARG A 20 -35.93 3.19 17.03
N PHE A 21 -36.79 2.96 16.04
CA PHE A 21 -36.45 2.15 14.87
C PHE A 21 -35.31 2.79 14.06
N LEU A 22 -35.39 4.09 13.78
CA LEU A 22 -34.35 4.82 13.05
C LEU A 22 -33.02 4.83 13.79
N SER A 23 -33.01 4.96 15.12
CA SER A 23 -31.77 4.88 15.89
C SER A 23 -31.09 3.53 15.76
N ILE A 24 -31.82 2.42 15.89
CA ILE A 24 -31.26 1.07 15.75
C ILE A 24 -30.78 0.86 14.31
N LEU A 25 -31.58 1.24 13.32
CA LEU A 25 -31.23 1.14 11.91
C LEU A 25 -29.94 1.91 11.61
N ALA A 26 -29.80 3.14 12.12
CA ALA A 26 -28.62 3.96 11.91
C ALA A 26 -27.36 3.35 12.55
N ILE A 27 -27.46 2.87 13.79
CA ILE A 27 -26.33 2.24 14.49
C ILE A 27 -25.91 0.96 13.76
N THR A 28 -26.86 0.13 13.34
CA THR A 28 -26.58 -1.10 12.59
C THR A 28 -26.00 -0.80 11.20
N ALA A 29 -26.56 0.18 10.48
CA ALA A 29 -26.05 0.60 9.17
C ALA A 29 -24.61 1.15 9.27
N LEU A 30 -24.31 1.92 10.30
CA LEU A 30 -22.95 2.38 10.58
C LEU A 30 -22.01 1.21 10.84
N GLY A 31 -22.39 0.26 11.70
CA GLY A 31 -21.54 -0.89 12.02
C GLY A 31 -21.26 -1.78 10.80
N VAL A 32 -22.30 -2.14 10.04
CA VAL A 32 -22.16 -3.01 8.86
C VAL A 32 -21.47 -2.27 7.71
N GLY A 33 -21.79 -0.98 7.51
CA GLY A 33 -21.16 -0.15 6.49
C GLY A 33 -19.66 0.01 6.71
N PHE A 34 -19.24 0.22 7.96
CA PHE A 34 -17.82 0.32 8.30
C PHE A 34 -17.08 -1.01 8.09
N TYR A 35 -17.68 -2.13 8.53
CA TYR A 35 -17.12 -3.46 8.30
C TYR A 35 -16.97 -3.79 6.81
N ALA A 36 -18.02 -3.53 6.02
CA ALA A 36 -17.99 -3.74 4.58
C ALA A 36 -16.95 -2.84 3.90
N GLY A 37 -16.84 -1.57 4.32
CA GLY A 37 -15.86 -0.62 3.80
C GLY A 37 -14.41 -1.08 4.02
N ILE A 38 -14.05 -1.47 5.24
CA ILE A 38 -12.69 -1.98 5.53
C ILE A 38 -12.40 -3.23 4.70
N THR A 39 -13.32 -4.19 4.68
CA THR A 39 -13.13 -5.46 3.97
C THR A 39 -13.01 -5.25 2.46
N ALA A 40 -13.69 -4.25 1.90
CA ALA A 40 -13.56 -3.89 0.48
C ALA A 40 -12.27 -3.11 0.18
N THR A 41 -11.76 -2.33 1.13
CA THR A 41 -10.58 -1.48 0.93
C THR A 41 -9.28 -2.29 0.91
N GLU A 42 -9.20 -3.37 1.69
CA GLU A 42 -8.03 -4.26 1.73
C GLU A 42 -7.59 -4.78 0.34
N PRO A 43 -8.43 -5.48 -0.43
CA PRO A 43 -8.04 -5.99 -1.75
C PRO A 43 -7.78 -4.86 -2.75
N ASP A 44 -8.49 -3.74 -2.65
CA ASP A 44 -8.31 -2.59 -3.54
C ASP A 44 -6.96 -1.91 -3.32
N MET A 45 -6.52 -1.79 -2.07
CA MET A 45 -5.20 -1.27 -1.72
C MET A 45 -4.08 -2.19 -2.23
N ILE A 46 -4.24 -3.51 -2.07
CA ILE A 46 -3.26 -4.49 -2.58
C ILE A 46 -3.15 -4.40 -4.11
N LEU A 47 -4.28 -4.37 -4.81
CA LEU A 47 -4.29 -4.28 -6.27
C LEU A 47 -3.72 -2.96 -6.78
N SER A 48 -4.01 -1.86 -6.08
CA SER A 48 -3.46 -0.54 -6.40
C SER A 48 -1.94 -0.50 -6.20
N ALA A 49 -1.44 -1.10 -5.11
CA ALA A 49 -0.01 -1.24 -4.87
C ALA A 49 0.66 -2.10 -5.96
N ASP A 50 0.12 -3.29 -6.26
CA ASP A 50 0.67 -4.18 -7.29
C ASP A 50 0.76 -3.49 -8.67
N ARG A 51 -0.31 -2.82 -9.10
CA ARG A 51 -0.31 -2.02 -10.33
C ARG A 51 0.75 -0.93 -10.33
N TYR A 52 0.91 -0.23 -9.20
CA TYR A 52 1.91 0.82 -9.07
C TYR A 52 3.33 0.25 -9.16
N TYR A 53 3.61 -0.87 -8.49
CA TYR A 53 4.92 -1.53 -8.48
C TYR A 53 5.31 -1.99 -9.88
N GLN A 54 4.38 -2.62 -10.60
CA GLN A 54 4.59 -3.04 -11.99
C GLN A 54 4.77 -1.85 -12.93
N ALA A 55 3.94 -0.81 -12.80
CA ALA A 55 4.01 0.37 -13.67
C ALA A 55 5.32 1.15 -13.53
N GLN A 56 5.91 1.19 -12.32
CA GLN A 56 7.17 1.89 -12.05
C GLN A 56 8.40 0.98 -12.08
N ASN A 57 8.22 -0.30 -12.46
CA ASN A 57 9.26 -1.32 -12.48
C ASN A 57 10.08 -1.35 -11.18
N LEU A 58 9.37 -1.34 -10.03
CA LEU A 58 10.04 -1.37 -8.72
C LEU A 58 10.63 -2.75 -8.45
N ALA A 59 11.76 -2.79 -7.75
CA ALA A 59 12.37 -4.05 -7.38
C ALA A 59 11.54 -4.77 -6.30
N ASP A 60 11.26 -6.07 -6.52
CA ASP A 60 10.59 -6.93 -5.54
C ASP A 60 11.48 -7.19 -4.32
N PHE A 61 12.79 -7.31 -4.55
CA PHE A 61 13.79 -7.59 -3.52
C PHE A 61 14.94 -6.59 -3.57
N SER A 62 15.42 -6.20 -2.39
CA SER A 62 16.60 -5.35 -2.23
C SER A 62 17.56 -6.00 -1.24
N ILE A 63 18.76 -6.32 -1.72
CA ILE A 63 19.81 -6.95 -0.92
C ILE A 63 20.84 -5.87 -0.57
N LEU A 64 21.07 -5.68 0.73
CA LEU A 64 21.99 -4.66 1.23
C LEU A 64 23.22 -5.32 1.87
N SER A 65 24.40 -4.92 1.41
CA SER A 65 25.67 -5.31 2.02
C SER A 65 26.43 -4.05 2.49
N PRO A 66 26.73 -3.92 3.80
CA PRO A 66 27.51 -2.78 4.31
C PRO A 66 28.92 -2.69 3.71
N LEU A 67 29.48 -3.83 3.28
CA LEU A 67 30.82 -3.91 2.68
C LEU A 67 30.79 -3.84 1.15
N GLY A 68 29.60 -3.72 0.55
CA GLY A 68 29.39 -3.83 -0.89
C GLY A 68 29.34 -5.28 -1.37
N PHE A 69 29.11 -5.46 -2.67
CA PHE A 69 29.10 -6.75 -3.36
C PHE A 69 30.32 -6.85 -4.27
N ARG A 70 30.91 -8.04 -4.37
CA ARG A 70 31.95 -8.29 -5.36
C ARG A 70 31.29 -8.52 -6.73
N PRO A 71 32.00 -8.27 -7.84
CA PRO A 71 31.46 -8.53 -9.18
C PRO A 71 30.97 -9.98 -9.35
N GLU A 72 31.73 -10.94 -8.79
CA GLU A 72 31.38 -12.37 -8.77
C GLU A 72 30.02 -12.64 -8.10
N ASP A 73 29.72 -11.92 -7.01
CA ASP A 73 28.47 -12.12 -6.25
C ASP A 73 27.27 -11.60 -7.06
N ILE A 74 27.46 -10.50 -7.79
CA ILE A 74 26.43 -9.91 -8.67
C ILE A 74 26.13 -10.85 -9.84
N GLU A 75 27.16 -11.41 -10.47
CA GLU A 75 27.00 -12.38 -11.57
C GLU A 75 26.27 -13.64 -11.11
N GLN A 76 26.59 -14.16 -9.92
CA GLN A 76 25.88 -15.32 -9.36
C GLN A 76 24.40 -15.03 -9.15
N ILE A 77 24.06 -13.85 -8.63
CA ILE A 77 22.66 -13.43 -8.45
C ILE A 77 21.96 -13.40 -9.82
N LEU A 78 22.54 -12.76 -10.82
CA LEU A 78 21.95 -12.66 -12.16
C LEU A 78 21.71 -14.03 -12.83
N GLN A 79 22.45 -15.07 -12.44
CA GLN A 79 22.30 -16.43 -12.97
C GLN A 79 21.28 -17.28 -12.20
N LEU A 80 20.73 -16.79 -11.08
CA LEU A 80 19.74 -17.55 -10.32
C LEU A 80 18.44 -17.74 -11.12
N PRO A 81 17.83 -18.94 -11.05
CA PRO A 81 16.59 -19.20 -11.77
C PRO A 81 15.46 -18.33 -11.21
N GLY A 82 14.73 -17.65 -12.11
CA GLY A 82 13.58 -16.80 -11.76
C GLY A 82 13.91 -15.31 -11.58
N ILE A 83 15.19 -14.91 -11.68
CA ILE A 83 15.57 -13.50 -11.70
C ILE A 83 15.41 -12.94 -13.12
N GLN A 84 14.56 -11.92 -13.27
CA GLN A 84 14.37 -11.23 -14.55
C GLN A 84 15.44 -10.15 -14.76
N THR A 85 15.64 -9.31 -13.74
CA THR A 85 16.57 -8.18 -13.75
C THR A 85 17.18 -8.01 -12.36
N ALA A 86 18.47 -7.76 -12.27
CA ALA A 86 19.12 -7.30 -11.04
C ALA A 86 20.04 -6.11 -11.36
N GLU A 87 19.87 -5.02 -10.62
CA GLU A 87 20.64 -3.79 -10.81
C GLU A 87 21.44 -3.47 -9.53
N PRO A 88 22.78 -3.52 -9.58
CA PRO A 88 23.62 -3.18 -8.44
C PRO A 88 23.62 -1.67 -8.22
N ARG A 89 23.26 -1.23 -7.00
CA ARG A 89 23.24 0.18 -6.64
C ARG A 89 24.04 0.44 -5.38
N SER A 90 24.78 1.55 -5.38
CA SER A 90 25.50 2.04 -4.21
C SER A 90 24.86 3.34 -3.73
N PHE A 91 24.77 3.51 -2.42
CA PHE A 91 24.41 4.78 -1.80
C PHE A 91 25.31 5.08 -0.61
N LYS A 92 25.45 6.37 -0.30
CA LYS A 92 26.23 6.84 0.85
C LYS A 92 25.53 8.02 1.50
N ASP A 93 25.34 7.93 2.80
CA ASP A 93 24.81 9.05 3.59
C ASP A 93 25.97 9.99 3.96
N VAL A 94 25.81 11.28 3.61
CA VAL A 94 26.81 12.33 3.80
C VAL A 94 26.20 13.48 4.59
N PHE A 95 26.97 14.02 5.53
CA PHE A 95 26.59 15.22 6.27
C PHE A 95 27.07 16.46 5.52
N LEU A 96 26.14 17.28 5.05
CA LEU A 96 26.41 18.60 4.49
C LEU A 96 26.27 19.67 5.57
N ALA A 97 27.21 20.61 5.60
CA ALA A 97 27.11 21.81 6.42
C ALA A 97 26.79 23.00 5.52
N ASP A 98 25.64 23.61 5.76
CA ASP A 98 25.26 24.89 5.16
C ASP A 98 26.16 26.01 5.72
N PRO A 99 26.58 27.03 4.93
CA PRO A 99 27.25 28.23 5.44
C PRO A 99 26.62 28.85 6.71
N ALA A 100 25.30 28.66 6.92
CA ALA A 100 24.57 29.10 8.12
C ALA A 100 24.71 28.15 9.35
N GLY A 101 25.56 27.13 9.30
CA GLY A 101 25.84 26.22 10.43
C GLY A 101 24.82 25.07 10.61
N ARG A 102 23.87 24.91 9.70
CA ARG A 102 22.90 23.80 9.73
C ARG A 102 23.53 22.53 9.16
N ARG A 103 23.38 21.40 9.87
CA ARG A 103 23.82 20.07 9.40
C ARG A 103 22.63 19.37 8.74
N LEU A 104 22.77 19.05 7.47
CA LEU A 104 21.80 18.30 6.68
C LEU A 104 22.39 16.93 6.38
N THR A 105 21.62 15.86 6.58
CA THR A 105 22.01 14.52 6.16
C THR A 105 21.42 14.29 4.78
N VAL A 106 22.27 14.05 3.78
CA VAL A 106 21.86 13.80 2.39
C VAL A 106 22.35 12.42 1.98
N ARG A 107 21.46 11.62 1.38
CA ARG A 107 21.81 10.36 0.75
C ARG A 107 22.23 10.60 -0.69
N LEU A 108 23.48 10.28 -1.00
CA LEU A 108 23.97 10.24 -2.37
C LEU A 108 23.75 8.83 -2.92
N THR A 109 23.05 8.72 -4.04
CA THR A 109 22.77 7.44 -4.70
C THR A 109 23.44 7.43 -6.07
N GLY A 110 24.23 6.41 -6.34
CA GLY A 110 24.78 6.18 -7.69
C GLY A 110 23.67 5.71 -8.61
N HIS A 111 23.56 6.32 -9.78
CA HIS A 111 22.57 5.98 -10.81
C HIS A 111 23.29 5.73 -12.12
N ASP A 112 23.08 4.56 -12.73
CA ASP A 112 23.54 4.27 -14.09
C ASP A 112 22.46 4.70 -15.10
N ALA A 113 22.86 5.23 -16.25
CA ALA A 113 21.91 5.62 -17.30
C ALA A 113 21.13 4.42 -17.88
N ASN A 114 21.67 3.21 -17.73
CA ASN A 114 21.03 1.98 -18.18
C ASN A 114 20.07 1.36 -17.16
N ASP A 115 19.96 1.92 -15.95
CA ASP A 115 19.05 1.42 -14.91
C ASP A 115 17.59 1.52 -15.36
N THR A 116 16.90 0.39 -15.32
CA THR A 116 15.49 0.24 -15.68
C THR A 116 14.61 -0.01 -14.45
N LEU A 117 15.17 -0.47 -13.33
CA LEU A 117 14.46 -0.69 -12.08
C LEU A 117 14.36 0.59 -11.25
N ASN A 118 13.30 0.64 -10.44
CA ASN A 118 13.04 1.69 -9.46
C ASN A 118 13.00 3.08 -10.10
N ARG A 119 12.11 3.28 -11.07
CA ARG A 119 11.84 4.60 -11.68
C ARG A 119 10.63 5.23 -10.99
N PRO A 120 10.79 5.94 -9.87
CA PRO A 120 9.66 6.56 -9.19
C PRO A 120 9.05 7.66 -10.07
N LEU A 121 7.72 7.75 -10.04
CA LEU A 121 6.99 8.80 -10.71
C LEU A 121 7.24 10.12 -9.94
N LEU A 122 7.93 11.06 -10.57
CA LEU A 122 8.13 12.41 -10.04
C LEU A 122 6.90 13.24 -10.40
N LEU A 123 6.04 13.48 -9.40
CA LEU A 123 4.85 14.35 -9.51
C LEU A 123 5.22 15.82 -9.31
#